data_AF-F8F0F4-F1
#
_entry.id   AF-F8F0F4-F1
#
_cell.length_a   1.000
_cell.length_b   1.000
_cell.length_c   1.000
_cell.angle_alpha   90.00
_cell.angle_beta   90.00
_cell.angle_gamma   90.00
#
_symmetry.space_group_name_H-M   'P 1'
#
loop_
_entity.id
_entity.type
_entity.pdbx_description
1 polymer ?
#
loop_
_entity_poly.entity_id
_entity_poly.type
_entity_poly.pdbx_seq_one_letter_code
_entity_poly.pdbx_strand_id
1 'polypeptide(L)'
;MDFALLKKHLSLFLIGFISLLFLGSCRQFFTTSLAPWAARDPSSLIPTVSSDNIKELLEKSANNPDQSLALLDKIADAVAAASAADAAVLQAAALEVASNASGVATAVLSNTGDLLEALDNDDDIIPIVSTAIAGLSNLGESAALLAQILPDPGTGAFNAFVAQATPEALAMAAIVLLAAEAQASGGVESYINSFDPNSPDPGTETLAVALAEAAATAYAASGGTGPLADMLSGLNLTP
;
A
#
# COMPACT_ATOMS: atom_id res chain seq x y z
N MET A 1 63.64 -6.32 -27.07
CA MET A 1 62.42 -6.57 -26.28
C MET A 1 62.33 -5.47 -25.24
N ASP A 2 61.34 -4.61 -25.35
CA ASP A 2 61.30 -3.32 -24.66
C ASP A 2 60.86 -3.48 -23.20
N PHE A 3 61.77 -3.21 -22.26
CA PHE A 3 61.55 -3.39 -20.81
C PHE A 3 60.43 -2.50 -20.26
N ALA A 4 60.12 -1.40 -20.95
CA ALA A 4 59.04 -0.47 -20.63
C ALA A 4 57.64 -1.07 -20.87
N LEU A 5 57.49 -1.93 -21.89
CA LEU A 5 56.22 -2.58 -22.23
C LEU A 5 55.87 -3.67 -21.21
N LEU A 6 56.87 -4.44 -20.76
CA LEU A 6 56.69 -5.49 -19.76
C LEU A 6 56.25 -4.93 -18.39
N LYS A 7 56.80 -3.77 -17.99
CA LYS A 7 56.47 -3.11 -16.71
C LYS A 7 55.05 -2.54 -16.68
N LYS A 8 54.54 -2.09 -17.83
CA LYS A 8 53.19 -1.53 -17.99
C LYS A 8 52.12 -2.63 -17.94
N HIS A 9 52.37 -3.79 -18.54
CA HIS A 9 51.47 -4.94 -18.45
C HIS A 9 51.46 -5.59 -17.06
N LEU A 10 52.63 -5.68 -16.40
CA LEU A 10 52.70 -6.22 -15.04
C LEU A 10 51.98 -5.33 -14.01
N SER A 11 52.07 -4.00 -14.16
CA SER A 11 51.34 -3.06 -13.29
C SER A 11 49.83 -3.09 -13.50
N LEU A 12 49.35 -3.22 -14.75
CA LEU A 12 47.91 -3.37 -15.02
C LEU A 12 47.35 -4.69 -14.46
N PHE A 13 48.12 -5.78 -14.57
CA PHE A 13 47.69 -7.09 -14.08
C PHE A 13 47.60 -7.12 -12.54
N LEU A 14 48.55 -6.47 -11.85
CA LEU A 14 48.57 -6.39 -10.39
C LEU A 14 47.41 -5.53 -9.84
N ILE A 15 47.08 -4.41 -10.49
CA ILE A 15 45.97 -3.52 -10.10
C ILE A 15 44.61 -4.20 -10.34
N GLY A 16 44.47 -4.96 -11.43
CA GLY A 16 43.26 -5.74 -11.71
C GLY A 16 43.03 -6.86 -10.70
N PHE A 17 44.07 -7.59 -10.29
CA PHE A 17 43.96 -8.70 -9.35
C PHE A 17 43.65 -8.25 -7.91
N ILE A 18 44.18 -7.10 -7.48
CA ILE A 18 43.86 -6.50 -6.17
C ILE A 18 42.41 -5.98 -6.15
N SER A 19 41.91 -5.44 -7.26
CA SER A 19 40.52 -4.95 -7.37
C SER A 19 39.48 -6.08 -7.35
N LEU A 20 39.80 -7.24 -7.91
CA LEU A 20 38.95 -8.45 -7.87
C LEU A 20 38.88 -9.07 -6.45
N LEU A 21 39.97 -9.01 -5.68
CA LEU A 21 40.00 -9.50 -4.29
C LEU A 21 39.23 -8.60 -3.31
N PHE A 22 39.16 -7.30 -3.55
CA PHE A 22 38.36 -6.35 -2.75
C PHE A 22 36.85 -6.44 -3.04
N LEU A 23 36.44 -6.69 -4.29
CA LEU A 23 35.02 -6.83 -4.66
C LEU A 23 34.37 -8.11 -4.10
N GLY A 24 35.12 -9.22 -4.04
CA GLY A 24 34.63 -10.47 -3.46
C GLY A 24 34.45 -10.42 -1.93
N SER A 25 35.32 -9.68 -1.24
CA SER A 25 35.29 -9.54 0.22
C SER A 25 34.22 -8.54 0.70
N CYS A 26 33.92 -7.48 -0.08
CA CYS A 26 32.77 -6.61 0.21
C CYS A 26 31.43 -7.35 0.06
N ARG A 27 31.26 -8.17 -1.00
CA ARG A 27 30.02 -8.96 -1.17
C ARG A 27 29.80 -9.96 -0.03
N GLN A 28 30.84 -10.65 0.43
CA GLN A 28 30.72 -11.59 1.55
C GLN A 28 30.44 -10.89 2.90
N PHE A 29 30.93 -9.68 3.12
CA PHE A 29 30.53 -8.92 4.31
C PHE A 29 29.03 -8.58 4.25
N PHE A 30 28.53 -8.03 3.13
CA PHE A 30 27.10 -7.72 3.01
C PHE A 30 26.19 -8.96 3.03
N THR A 31 26.56 -10.07 2.41
CA THR A 31 25.71 -11.27 2.45
C THR A 31 25.75 -12.01 3.78
N THR A 32 26.84 -11.92 4.56
CA THR A 32 27.01 -12.73 5.78
C THR A 32 26.78 -11.93 7.06
N SER A 33 27.09 -10.62 7.07
CA SER A 33 26.81 -9.73 8.21
C SER A 33 25.42 -9.11 8.14
N LEU A 34 24.81 -9.00 6.94
CA LEU A 34 23.43 -8.54 6.80
C LEU A 34 22.36 -9.64 6.78
N ALA A 35 22.73 -10.88 6.48
CA ALA A 35 21.77 -12.00 6.48
C ALA A 35 20.98 -12.16 7.79
N PRO A 36 21.56 -11.98 8.99
CA PRO A 36 20.79 -12.16 10.22
C PRO A 36 19.75 -11.08 10.50
N TRP A 37 19.90 -9.85 9.96
CA TRP A 37 18.89 -8.80 10.13
C TRP A 37 17.89 -8.76 8.97
N ALA A 38 18.30 -9.11 7.75
CA ALA A 38 17.39 -9.28 6.62
C ALA A 38 16.50 -10.53 6.77
N ALA A 39 16.91 -11.50 7.59
CA ALA A 39 16.12 -12.67 7.98
C ALA A 39 15.36 -12.50 9.31
N ARG A 40 15.38 -11.31 9.94
CA ARG A 40 14.50 -11.04 11.09
C ARG A 40 13.10 -10.80 10.55
N ASP A 41 12.21 -11.74 10.85
CA ASP A 41 10.78 -11.58 10.64
C ASP A 41 10.35 -10.22 11.23
N PRO A 42 9.86 -9.26 10.41
CA PRO A 42 9.43 -7.95 10.89
C PRO A 42 8.34 -8.06 11.96
N SER A 43 7.55 -9.14 11.97
CA SER A 43 6.55 -9.42 13.00
C SER A 43 7.16 -9.52 14.40
N SER A 44 8.41 -9.99 14.52
CA SER A 44 9.09 -10.17 15.81
C SER A 44 9.47 -8.87 16.51
N LEU A 45 9.43 -7.74 15.79
CA LEU A 45 9.78 -6.41 16.30
C LEU A 45 8.54 -5.61 16.73
N ILE A 46 7.35 -6.03 16.30
CA ILE A 46 6.09 -5.35 16.61
C ILE A 46 5.57 -5.89 17.95
N PRO A 47 5.40 -5.06 18.99
CA PRO A 47 4.79 -5.49 20.25
C PRO A 47 3.31 -5.89 20.04
N THR A 48 2.67 -6.47 21.05
CA THR A 48 1.23 -6.79 20.99
C THR A 48 0.43 -5.54 20.64
N VAL A 49 -0.41 -5.64 19.61
CA VAL A 49 -1.23 -4.54 19.10
C VAL A 49 -2.46 -4.33 20.01
N SER A 50 -2.75 -3.07 20.34
CA SER A 50 -3.97 -2.64 21.03
C SER A 50 -4.39 -1.24 20.58
N SER A 51 -5.63 -0.85 20.89
CA SER A 51 -6.13 0.51 20.62
C SER A 51 -5.27 1.61 21.27
N ASP A 52 -4.65 1.32 22.42
CA ASP A 52 -3.79 2.26 23.15
C ASP A 52 -2.44 2.54 22.46
N ASN A 53 -1.89 1.58 21.72
CA ASN A 53 -0.55 1.71 21.12
C ASN A 53 -0.54 1.79 19.58
N ILE A 54 -1.69 1.57 18.94
CA ILE A 54 -1.77 1.46 17.48
C ILE A 54 -1.25 2.71 16.75
N LYS A 55 -1.46 3.90 17.31
CA LYS A 55 -0.95 5.15 16.72
C LYS A 55 0.58 5.20 16.69
N GLU A 56 1.25 4.76 17.75
CA GLU A 56 2.71 4.70 17.79
C GLU A 56 3.24 3.64 16.83
N LEU A 57 2.52 2.52 16.69
CA LEU A 57 2.90 1.45 15.76
C LEU A 57 2.75 1.87 14.30
N LEU A 58 1.68 2.61 13.97
CA LEU A 58 1.48 3.26 12.67
C LEU A 58 2.68 4.15 12.32
N GLU A 59 3.04 5.09 13.21
CA GLU A 59 4.16 6.00 13.00
C GLU A 59 5.50 5.27 12.79
N LYS A 60 5.72 4.15 13.50
CA LYS A 60 6.93 3.32 13.36
C LYS A 60 6.97 2.52 12.06
N SER A 61 5.81 2.07 11.59
CA SER A 61 5.69 1.31 10.34
C SER A 61 5.68 2.18 9.08
N ALA A 62 5.45 3.49 9.24
CA ALA A 62 5.34 4.44 8.14
C ALA A 62 6.58 4.38 7.22
N ASN A 63 6.33 4.36 5.91
CA ASN A 63 7.36 4.24 4.85
C ASN A 63 8.13 2.92 4.83
N ASN A 64 7.68 1.89 5.56
CA ASN A 64 8.22 0.53 5.48
C ASN A 64 7.10 -0.45 5.13
N PRO A 65 6.95 -0.82 3.85
CA PRO A 65 5.86 -1.68 3.39
C PRO A 65 5.82 -3.04 4.08
N ASP A 66 6.98 -3.67 4.33
CA ASP A 66 7.05 -5.00 4.97
C ASP A 66 6.69 -4.93 6.45
N GLN A 67 7.09 -3.87 7.16
CA GLN A 67 6.67 -3.66 8.55
C GLN A 67 5.19 -3.27 8.65
N SER A 68 4.68 -2.52 7.67
CA SER A 68 3.25 -2.20 7.58
C SER A 68 2.44 -3.46 7.35
N LEU A 69 2.86 -4.35 6.44
CA LEU A 69 2.18 -5.63 6.21
C LEU A 69 2.17 -6.50 7.47
N ALA A 70 3.31 -6.61 8.17
CA ALA A 70 3.38 -7.35 9.43
C ALA A 70 2.54 -6.72 10.55
N LEU A 71 2.36 -5.39 10.55
CA LEU A 71 1.46 -4.72 11.48
C LEU A 71 0.00 -5.01 11.13
N LEU A 72 -0.36 -5.05 9.84
CA LEU A 72 -1.71 -5.34 9.36
C LEU A 72 -2.16 -6.74 9.81
N ASP A 73 -1.29 -7.74 9.65
CA ASP A 73 -1.52 -9.10 10.12
C ASP A 73 -1.79 -9.15 11.63
N LYS A 74 -0.99 -8.43 12.43
CA LYS A 74 -1.22 -8.34 13.88
C LYS A 74 -2.48 -7.57 14.27
N ILE A 75 -2.93 -6.62 13.45
CA ILE A 75 -4.22 -5.95 13.65
C ILE A 75 -5.36 -6.96 13.46
N ALA A 76 -5.28 -7.85 12.46
CA ALA A 76 -6.28 -8.90 12.26
C ALA A 76 -6.45 -9.78 13.49
N ASP A 77 -5.34 -10.22 14.09
CA ASP A 77 -5.34 -10.97 15.34
C ASP A 77 -5.93 -10.16 16.52
N ALA A 78 -5.55 -8.88 16.64
CA ALA A 78 -5.99 -8.02 17.73
C ALA A 78 -7.49 -7.70 17.66
N VAL A 79 -8.02 -7.45 16.46
CA VAL A 79 -9.45 -7.18 16.23
C VAL A 79 -10.32 -8.35 16.66
N ALA A 80 -9.88 -9.58 16.41
CA ALA A 80 -10.62 -10.79 16.79
C ALA A 80 -10.82 -10.94 18.32
N ALA A 81 -9.93 -10.35 19.12
CA ALA A 81 -9.98 -10.40 20.59
C ALA A 81 -10.42 -9.09 21.25
N ALA A 82 -10.62 -8.03 20.46
CA ALA A 82 -10.89 -6.68 20.95
C ALA A 82 -12.36 -6.50 21.39
N SER A 83 -12.59 -5.50 22.26
CA SER A 83 -13.94 -4.99 22.47
C SER A 83 -14.47 -4.33 21.20
N ALA A 84 -15.80 -4.17 21.06
CA ALA A 84 -16.36 -3.52 19.87
C ALA A 84 -15.83 -2.08 19.66
N ALA A 85 -15.55 -1.35 20.73
CA ALA A 85 -14.99 0.00 20.66
C ALA A 85 -13.52 0.00 20.22
N ASP A 86 -12.72 -0.92 20.77
CA ASP A 86 -11.30 -1.06 20.40
C ASP A 86 -11.15 -1.61 18.99
N ALA A 87 -12.01 -2.54 18.58
CA ALA A 87 -12.06 -3.08 17.23
C ALA A 87 -12.28 -1.98 16.20
N ALA A 88 -13.22 -1.05 16.44
CA ALA A 88 -13.46 0.07 15.54
C ALA A 88 -12.22 0.97 15.36
N VAL A 89 -11.46 1.21 16.44
CA VAL A 89 -10.20 1.98 16.38
C VAL A 89 -9.12 1.22 15.60
N LEU A 90 -8.96 -0.08 15.87
CA LEU A 90 -8.00 -0.93 15.18
C LEU A 90 -8.33 -1.10 13.69
N GLN A 91 -9.60 -1.24 13.34
CA GLN A 91 -10.09 -1.30 11.96
C GLN A 91 -9.86 0.01 11.22
N ALA A 92 -10.03 1.17 11.87
CA ALA A 92 -9.70 2.46 11.28
C ALA A 92 -8.19 2.61 11.02
N ALA A 93 -7.36 2.15 11.96
CA ALA A 93 -5.91 2.11 11.76
C ALA A 93 -5.49 1.17 10.62
N ALA A 94 -6.19 0.04 10.44
CA ALA A 94 -5.90 -0.91 9.38
C ALA A 94 -5.96 -0.29 7.97
N LEU A 95 -6.78 0.74 7.77
CA LEU A 95 -6.87 1.46 6.49
C LEU A 95 -5.53 2.09 6.10
N GLU A 96 -4.91 2.82 7.03
CA GLU A 96 -3.64 3.50 6.82
C GLU A 96 -2.50 2.49 6.71
N VAL A 97 -2.51 1.45 7.55
CA VAL A 97 -1.52 0.36 7.46
C VAL A 97 -1.59 -0.34 6.10
N ALA A 98 -2.79 -0.67 5.61
CA ALA A 98 -2.97 -1.33 4.31
C ALA A 98 -2.53 -0.45 3.14
N SER A 99 -2.81 0.87 3.20
CA SER A 99 -2.34 1.82 2.20
C SER A 99 -0.80 1.92 2.16
N ASN A 100 -0.15 1.92 3.32
CA ASN A 100 1.31 1.92 3.44
C ASN A 100 1.93 0.58 3.01
N ALA A 101 1.31 -0.54 3.39
CA ALA A 101 1.77 -1.89 3.07
C ALA A 101 1.70 -2.19 1.57
N SER A 102 0.61 -1.78 0.93
CA SER A 102 0.41 -1.94 -0.52
C SER A 102 1.22 -0.98 -1.37
N GLY A 103 1.72 0.13 -0.80
CA GLY A 103 2.40 1.19 -1.54
C GLY A 103 1.47 2.11 -2.35
N VAL A 104 0.14 1.94 -2.23
CA VAL A 104 -0.85 2.76 -2.94
C VAL A 104 -0.67 4.24 -2.62
N ALA A 105 -0.47 4.62 -1.36
CA ALA A 105 -0.25 6.03 -0.99
C ALA A 105 0.93 6.64 -1.76
N THR A 106 2.05 5.92 -1.86
CA THR A 106 3.24 6.38 -2.59
C THR A 106 3.00 6.44 -4.09
N ALA A 107 2.31 5.45 -4.67
CA ALA A 107 2.00 5.43 -6.09
C ALA A 107 1.04 6.56 -6.48
N VAL A 108 0.00 6.83 -5.67
CA VAL A 108 -0.94 7.94 -5.90
C VAL A 108 -0.18 9.27 -5.85
N LEU A 109 0.63 9.50 -4.82
CA LEU A 109 1.42 10.74 -4.68
C LEU A 109 2.43 10.94 -5.81
N SER A 110 3.06 9.85 -6.28
CA SER A 110 4.06 9.92 -7.36
C SER A 110 3.45 10.19 -8.72
N ASN A 111 2.16 9.87 -8.92
CA ASN A 111 1.44 10.03 -10.19
C ASN A 111 0.35 11.12 -10.14
N THR A 112 0.20 11.86 -9.02
CA THR A 112 -0.87 12.86 -8.88
C THR A 112 -0.82 13.93 -9.96
N GLY A 113 0.38 14.39 -10.36
CA GLY A 113 0.52 15.38 -11.44
C GLY A 113 -0.04 14.87 -12.76
N ASP A 114 0.39 13.68 -13.16
CA ASP A 114 -0.02 13.04 -14.43
C ASP A 114 -1.51 12.66 -14.42
N LEU A 115 -2.05 12.23 -13.26
CA LEU A 115 -3.47 11.93 -13.09
C LEU A 115 -4.35 13.18 -13.22
N LEU A 116 -3.93 14.30 -12.62
CA LEU A 116 -4.65 15.57 -12.74
C LEU A 116 -4.60 16.10 -14.18
N GLU A 117 -3.44 16.01 -14.83
CA GLU A 117 -3.27 16.42 -16.23
C GLU A 117 -4.13 15.56 -17.17
N ALA A 118 -4.21 14.25 -16.94
CA ALA A 118 -5.04 13.37 -17.74
C ALA A 118 -6.55 13.65 -17.57
N LEU A 119 -6.99 13.94 -16.34
CA LEU A 119 -8.38 14.33 -16.05
C LEU A 119 -8.79 15.64 -16.71
N ASP A 120 -7.88 16.62 -16.78
CA ASP A 120 -8.16 17.92 -17.39
C ASP A 120 -8.12 17.89 -18.94
N ASN A 121 -7.39 16.94 -19.53
CA ASN A 121 -7.15 16.87 -20.98
C ASN A 121 -7.96 15.77 -21.71
N ASP A 122 -8.84 15.04 -21.01
CA ASP A 122 -9.51 13.84 -21.53
C ASP A 122 -8.52 12.78 -22.07
N ASP A 123 -7.29 12.74 -21.53
CA ASP A 123 -6.30 11.74 -21.93
C ASP A 123 -6.61 10.37 -21.31
N ASP A 124 -6.12 9.31 -21.95
CA ASP A 124 -6.32 7.95 -21.46
C ASP A 124 -5.60 7.74 -20.12
N ILE A 125 -6.38 7.66 -19.04
CA ILE A 125 -5.88 7.47 -17.66
C ILE A 125 -5.49 6.02 -17.38
N ILE A 126 -5.95 5.08 -18.21
CA ILE A 126 -5.79 3.63 -17.98
C ILE A 126 -4.31 3.21 -17.97
N PRO A 127 -3.44 3.66 -18.90
CA PRO A 127 -2.01 3.34 -18.88
C PRO A 127 -1.26 3.87 -17.64
N ILE A 128 -1.63 5.06 -17.15
CA ILE A 128 -1.04 5.67 -15.96
C ILE A 128 -1.38 4.83 -14.73
N VAL A 129 -2.66 4.52 -14.55
CA VAL A 129 -3.15 3.69 -13.43
C VAL A 129 -2.59 2.26 -13.51
N SER A 130 -2.52 1.67 -14.71
CA SER A 130 -1.94 0.34 -14.93
C SER A 130 -0.47 0.28 -14.52
N THR A 131 0.30 1.32 -14.85
CA THR A 131 1.72 1.43 -14.49
C THR A 131 1.89 1.60 -12.99
N ALA A 132 1.04 2.42 -12.37
CA ALA A 132 1.04 2.65 -10.93
C ALA A 132 0.77 1.35 -10.15
N ILE A 133 -0.23 0.55 -10.59
CA ILE A 133 -0.63 -0.71 -9.92
C ILE A 133 0.40 -1.81 -10.13
N ALA A 134 1.00 -1.92 -11.31
CA ALA A 134 2.00 -2.95 -11.60
C ALA A 134 3.26 -2.84 -10.72
N GLY A 135 3.55 -1.65 -10.18
CA GLY A 135 4.68 -1.39 -9.28
C GLY A 135 4.40 -1.61 -7.80
N LEU A 136 3.18 -1.99 -7.41
CA LEU A 136 2.78 -2.10 -6.00
C LEU A 136 3.21 -3.44 -5.40
N SER A 137 4.08 -3.36 -4.39
CA SER A 137 4.45 -4.51 -3.56
C SER A 137 3.34 -4.82 -2.57
N ASN A 138 3.10 -6.11 -2.28
CA ASN A 138 2.17 -6.59 -1.24
C ASN A 138 0.69 -6.15 -1.41
N LEU A 139 0.29 -5.65 -2.59
CA LEU A 139 -1.08 -5.17 -2.85
C LEU A 139 -2.14 -6.24 -2.57
N GLY A 140 -2.00 -7.41 -3.18
CA GLY A 140 -2.98 -8.51 -3.02
C GLY A 140 -3.08 -9.02 -1.58
N GLU A 141 -1.95 -9.13 -0.87
CA GLU A 141 -1.93 -9.59 0.52
C GLU A 141 -2.52 -8.53 1.46
N SER A 142 -2.18 -7.26 1.25
CA SER A 142 -2.75 -6.13 2.00
C SER A 142 -4.26 -6.02 1.81
N ALA A 143 -4.74 -6.19 0.58
CA ALA A 143 -6.17 -6.16 0.27
C ALA A 143 -6.92 -7.34 0.90
N ALA A 144 -6.35 -8.54 0.86
CA ALA A 144 -6.95 -9.72 1.48
C ALA A 144 -7.07 -9.59 3.00
N LEU A 145 -6.00 -9.16 3.68
CA LEU A 145 -6.01 -8.89 5.12
C LEU A 145 -6.98 -7.77 5.47
N LEU A 146 -7.00 -6.70 4.67
CA LEU A 146 -7.92 -5.58 4.88
C LEU A 146 -9.38 -6.03 4.79
N ALA A 147 -9.74 -6.81 3.76
CA ALA A 147 -11.09 -7.37 3.62
C ALA A 147 -11.48 -8.30 4.77
N GLN A 148 -10.51 -9.00 5.39
CA GLN A 148 -10.74 -9.83 6.57
C GLN A 148 -10.95 -9.00 7.85
N ILE A 149 -10.22 -7.88 7.99
CA ILE A 149 -10.26 -7.02 9.18
C ILE A 149 -11.56 -6.20 9.24
N LEU A 150 -12.01 -5.72 8.08
CA LEU A 150 -13.11 -4.78 8.00
C LEU A 150 -14.47 -5.46 8.22
N PRO A 151 -15.40 -4.80 8.93
CA PRO A 151 -16.74 -5.32 9.15
C PRO A 151 -17.58 -5.23 7.86
N ASP A 152 -18.60 -6.09 7.78
CA ASP A 152 -19.51 -6.09 6.63
C ASP A 152 -20.24 -4.74 6.47
N PRO A 153 -20.38 -4.22 5.23
CA PRO A 153 -21.15 -3.01 4.95
C PRO A 153 -22.59 -3.07 5.47
N GLY A 154 -23.13 -1.91 5.87
CA GLY A 154 -24.50 -1.79 6.37
C GLY A 154 -24.73 -2.29 7.80
N THR A 155 -23.67 -2.71 8.50
CA THR A 155 -23.75 -3.15 9.90
C THR A 155 -23.47 -2.01 10.89
N GLY A 156 -23.90 -2.18 12.14
CA GLY A 156 -23.55 -1.26 13.23
C GLY A 156 -22.05 -1.19 13.53
N ALA A 157 -21.33 -2.30 13.30
CA ALA A 157 -19.88 -2.36 13.42
C ALA A 157 -19.20 -1.51 12.34
N PHE A 158 -19.69 -1.60 11.09
CA PHE A 158 -19.20 -0.75 9.99
C PHE A 158 -19.40 0.74 10.28
N ASN A 159 -20.58 1.14 10.74
CA ASN A 159 -20.83 2.53 11.10
C ASN A 159 -19.92 3.03 12.24
N ALA A 160 -19.64 2.18 13.23
CA ALA A 160 -18.75 2.52 14.33
C ALA A 160 -17.29 2.68 13.87
N PHE A 161 -16.82 1.80 12.99
CA PHE A 161 -15.50 1.88 12.34
C PHE A 161 -15.38 3.14 11.46
N VAL A 162 -16.35 3.40 10.60
CA VAL A 162 -16.36 4.59 9.72
C VAL A 162 -16.28 5.88 10.54
N ALA A 163 -16.95 5.93 11.69
CA ALA A 163 -16.89 7.09 12.59
C ALA A 163 -15.49 7.34 13.21
N GLN A 164 -14.60 6.35 13.22
CA GLN A 164 -13.22 6.49 13.68
C GLN A 164 -12.23 6.81 12.53
N ALA A 165 -12.62 6.57 11.29
CA ALA A 165 -11.75 6.72 10.12
C ALA A 165 -11.80 8.15 9.55
N THR A 166 -10.70 8.58 8.93
CA THR A 166 -10.69 9.80 8.13
C THR A 166 -11.22 9.53 6.72
N PRO A 167 -11.83 10.53 6.04
CA PRO A 167 -12.28 10.39 4.65
C PRO A 167 -11.16 9.92 3.72
N GLU A 168 -9.95 10.44 3.90
CA GLU A 168 -8.76 10.07 3.13
C GLU A 168 -8.43 8.58 3.30
N ALA A 169 -8.46 8.08 4.53
CA ALA A 169 -8.13 6.69 4.83
C ALA A 169 -9.17 5.74 4.23
N LEU A 170 -10.46 6.10 4.27
CA LEU A 170 -11.54 5.36 3.63
C LEU A 170 -11.36 5.28 2.12
N ALA A 171 -11.06 6.41 1.47
CA ALA A 171 -10.84 6.47 0.03
C ALA A 171 -9.59 5.69 -0.41
N MET A 172 -8.48 5.81 0.34
CA MET A 172 -7.27 5.04 0.06
C MET A 172 -7.50 3.53 0.20
N ALA A 173 -8.23 3.11 1.24
CA ALA A 173 -8.59 1.70 1.42
C ALA A 173 -9.46 1.18 0.27
N ALA A 174 -10.44 1.96 -0.21
CA ALA A 174 -11.22 1.59 -1.38
C ALA A 174 -10.32 1.40 -2.63
N ILE A 175 -9.35 2.30 -2.85
CA ILE A 175 -8.38 2.17 -3.95
C ILE A 175 -7.52 0.92 -3.79
N VAL A 176 -7.06 0.58 -2.58
CA VAL A 176 -6.29 -0.66 -2.33
C VAL A 176 -7.09 -1.90 -2.75
N LEU A 177 -8.37 -1.97 -2.35
CA LEU A 177 -9.24 -3.10 -2.70
C LEU A 177 -9.50 -3.17 -4.21
N LEU A 178 -9.87 -2.06 -4.85
CA LEU A 178 -10.13 -2.03 -6.30
C LEU A 178 -8.88 -2.29 -7.14
N ALA A 179 -7.72 -1.77 -6.71
CA ALA A 179 -6.45 -2.02 -7.40
C ALA A 179 -6.05 -3.50 -7.34
N ALA A 180 -6.31 -4.17 -6.21
CA ALA A 180 -6.08 -5.61 -6.08
C ALA A 180 -7.02 -6.41 -6.99
N GLU A 181 -8.31 -6.07 -7.06
CA GLU A 181 -9.28 -6.70 -7.96
C GLU A 181 -8.90 -6.46 -9.44
N ALA A 182 -8.43 -5.27 -9.78
CA ALA A 182 -7.93 -4.96 -11.11
C ALA A 182 -6.70 -5.81 -11.48
N GLN A 183 -5.77 -6.01 -10.54
CA GLN A 183 -4.61 -6.87 -10.73
C GLN A 183 -5.03 -8.34 -10.91
N ALA A 184 -6.03 -8.80 -10.15
CA ALA A 184 -6.55 -10.17 -10.24
C ALA A 184 -7.34 -10.43 -11.54
N SER A 185 -8.01 -9.41 -12.08
CA SER A 185 -8.88 -9.49 -13.26
C SER A 185 -8.15 -9.39 -14.60
N GLY A 186 -6.81 -9.47 -14.59
CA GLY A 186 -5.98 -9.38 -15.80
C GLY A 186 -5.57 -7.96 -16.20
N GLY A 187 -5.77 -6.97 -15.33
CA GLY A 187 -5.34 -5.59 -15.51
C GLY A 187 -6.49 -4.58 -15.43
N VAL A 188 -6.11 -3.30 -15.32
CA VAL A 188 -7.02 -2.17 -15.11
C VAL A 188 -8.05 -2.03 -16.24
N GLU A 189 -7.63 -2.20 -17.50
CA GLU A 189 -8.53 -2.11 -18.64
C GLU A 189 -9.61 -3.20 -18.63
N SER A 190 -9.21 -4.44 -18.32
CA SER A 190 -10.14 -5.56 -18.19
C SER A 190 -11.16 -5.30 -17.08
N TYR A 191 -10.66 -4.81 -15.94
CA TYR A 191 -11.45 -4.54 -14.75
C TYR A 191 -12.47 -3.41 -14.93
N ILE A 192 -12.04 -2.25 -15.46
CA ILE A 192 -12.93 -1.09 -15.69
C ILE A 192 -14.07 -1.46 -16.64
N ASN A 193 -13.80 -2.31 -17.63
CA ASN A 193 -14.81 -2.75 -18.59
C ASN A 193 -15.86 -3.70 -17.99
N SER A 194 -15.57 -4.35 -16.86
CA SER A 194 -16.47 -5.29 -16.19
C SER A 194 -17.08 -4.77 -14.90
N PHE A 195 -16.47 -3.76 -14.27
CA PHE A 195 -16.91 -3.23 -12.99
C PHE A 195 -18.15 -2.33 -13.13
N ASP A 196 -19.21 -2.66 -12.39
CA ASP A 196 -20.38 -1.80 -12.23
C ASP A 196 -20.52 -1.40 -10.75
N PRO A 197 -20.26 -0.13 -10.39
CA PRO A 197 -20.36 0.32 -9.00
C PRO A 197 -21.79 0.25 -8.43
N ASN A 198 -22.82 0.16 -9.28
CA ASN A 198 -24.21 0.01 -8.83
C ASN A 198 -24.60 -1.45 -8.58
N SER A 199 -23.80 -2.39 -9.07
CA SER A 199 -24.00 -3.82 -8.90
C SER A 199 -22.65 -4.52 -8.71
N PRO A 200 -21.88 -4.14 -7.66
CA PRO A 200 -20.55 -4.71 -7.44
C PRO A 200 -20.65 -6.20 -7.12
N ASP A 201 -19.62 -6.96 -7.48
CA ASP A 201 -19.57 -8.37 -7.13
C ASP A 201 -19.52 -8.54 -5.60
N PRO A 202 -20.17 -9.59 -5.05
CA PRO A 202 -20.16 -9.83 -3.62
C PRO A 202 -18.73 -10.04 -3.08
N GLY A 203 -18.40 -9.35 -1.99
CA GLY A 203 -17.10 -9.46 -1.32
C GLY A 203 -16.31 -8.15 -1.39
N THR A 204 -15.10 -8.21 -1.94
CA THR A 204 -14.14 -7.09 -1.98
C THR A 204 -14.72 -5.85 -2.66
N GLU A 205 -15.40 -6.00 -3.79
CA GLU A 205 -15.95 -4.86 -4.53
C GLU A 205 -17.07 -4.17 -3.76
N THR A 206 -17.97 -4.95 -3.16
CA THR A 206 -19.04 -4.42 -2.29
C THR A 206 -18.46 -3.62 -1.13
N LEU A 207 -17.40 -4.13 -0.50
CA LEU A 207 -16.70 -3.42 0.57
C LEU A 207 -16.01 -2.14 0.06
N ALA A 208 -15.33 -2.21 -1.09
CA ALA A 208 -14.65 -1.07 -1.68
C ALA A 208 -15.61 0.06 -2.05
N VAL A 209 -16.77 -0.27 -2.66
CA VAL A 209 -17.83 0.70 -2.96
C VAL A 209 -18.35 1.34 -1.68
N ALA A 210 -18.68 0.54 -0.65
CA ALA A 210 -19.17 1.07 0.61
C ALA A 210 -18.16 2.01 1.31
N LEU A 211 -16.86 1.72 1.23
CA LEU A 211 -15.81 2.61 1.74
C LEU A 211 -15.73 3.92 0.94
N ALA A 212 -15.83 3.85 -0.39
CA ALA A 212 -15.82 5.03 -1.26
C ALA A 212 -17.05 5.92 -1.02
N GLU A 213 -18.24 5.34 -0.85
CA GLU A 213 -19.47 6.05 -0.48
C GLU A 213 -19.36 6.72 0.90
N ALA A 214 -18.80 6.00 1.88
CA ALA A 214 -18.55 6.54 3.22
C ALA A 214 -17.55 7.70 3.18
N ALA A 215 -16.49 7.60 2.38
CA ALA A 215 -15.52 8.68 2.16
C ALA A 215 -16.20 9.90 1.52
N ALA A 216 -16.96 9.70 0.44
CA ALA A 216 -17.69 10.77 -0.25
C ALA A 216 -18.67 11.49 0.68
N THR A 217 -19.43 10.72 1.47
CA THR A 217 -20.36 11.27 2.47
C THR A 217 -19.63 12.09 3.54
N ALA A 218 -18.50 11.59 4.05
CA ALA A 218 -17.72 12.28 5.06
C ALA A 218 -17.06 13.57 4.51
N TYR A 219 -16.64 13.58 3.25
CA TYR A 219 -16.17 14.79 2.56
C TYR A 219 -17.29 15.82 2.39
N ALA A 220 -18.47 15.40 1.93
CA ALA A 220 -19.63 16.29 1.80
C ALA A 220 -20.06 16.89 3.15
N ALA A 221 -20.04 16.10 4.22
CA ALA A 221 -20.40 16.54 5.56
C ALA A 221 -19.38 17.50 6.20
N SER A 222 -18.10 17.38 5.83
CA SER A 222 -17.02 18.25 6.36
C SER A 222 -16.90 19.60 5.63
N GLY A 223 -17.67 19.80 4.55
CA GLY A 223 -17.56 20.99 3.69
C GLY A 223 -16.21 21.08 2.97
N GLY A 224 -15.49 19.95 2.86
CA GLY A 224 -14.15 19.88 2.30
C GLY A 224 -14.15 20.14 0.80
N THR A 225 -13.22 20.98 0.35
CA THR A 225 -12.84 21.15 -1.06
C THR A 225 -11.43 20.60 -1.25
N GLY A 226 -11.21 19.82 -2.31
CA GLY A 226 -9.89 19.25 -2.62
C GLY A 226 -9.94 18.14 -3.67
N PRO A 227 -8.78 17.77 -4.27
CA PRO A 227 -8.73 16.89 -5.44
C PRO A 227 -9.40 15.52 -5.22
N LEU A 228 -9.28 14.94 -4.02
CA LEU A 228 -9.89 13.66 -3.70
C LEU A 228 -11.42 13.74 -3.58
N ALA A 229 -11.94 14.84 -3.03
CA ALA A 229 -13.37 15.09 -2.95
C ALA A 229 -13.98 15.33 -4.34
N ASP A 230 -13.26 16.05 -5.21
CA ASP A 230 -13.66 16.28 -6.60
C ASP A 230 -13.69 14.97 -7.40
N MET A 231 -12.65 14.13 -7.27
CA MET A 231 -12.61 12.79 -7.88
C MET A 231 -13.76 11.89 -7.40
N LEU A 232 -14.06 11.86 -6.10
CA LEU A 232 -15.15 11.05 -5.55
C LEU A 232 -16.54 11.55 -5.98
N SER A 233 -16.73 12.87 -6.11
CA SER A 233 -17.99 13.45 -6.61
C SER A 233 -18.25 13.10 -8.08
N GLY A 234 -17.19 12.99 -8.90
CA GLY A 234 -17.26 12.59 -10.30
C GLY A 234 -17.64 11.12 -10.52
N LEU A 235 -17.48 10.26 -9.51
CA LEU A 235 -17.87 8.85 -9.56
C LEU A 235 -19.38 8.62 -9.38
N ASN A 236 -20.16 9.67 -9.12
CA ASN A 236 -21.63 9.62 -8.96
C ASN A 236 -22.10 8.56 -7.94
N LEU A 237 -21.31 8.34 -6.88
CA LEU A 237 -21.53 7.32 -5.84
C LEU A 237 -22.53 7.76 -4.77
N THR A 238 -23.04 8.99 -4.85
CA THR A 238 -24.11 9.49 -3.99
C THR A 238 -25.33 9.81 -4.84
N PRO A 239 -26.54 9.37 -4.44
CA PRO A 239 -27.77 9.68 -5.16
C PRO A 239 -28.14 11.17 -5.16
#